data_AF-A0A260QPR6-F1
#
_entry.id   AF-A0A260QPR6-F1
#
_cell.length_a   1.000
_cell.length_b   1.000
_cell.length_c   1.000
_cell.angle_alpha   90.00
_cell.angle_beta   90.00
_cell.angle_gamma   90.00
#
_symmetry.space_group_name_H-M   'P 1'
#
loop_
_entity.id
_entity.type
_entity.pdbx_description
1 polymer ?
#
loop_
_entity_poly.entity_id
_entity_poly.type
_entity_poly.pdbx_seq_one_letter_code
_entity_poly.pdbx_strand_id
1 'polypeptide(L)'
;MARPRRVEGRAVTTADVSLIVPATCLRGHVLEPRTVTLDIRIVQHTRTSRRLDAVGWRCVCCVRADVFTAHTGQPAPAEILRADNFCRQQGWSSSSGWHKRVRFGSGRQFTDRDDTPDKKRNKSMPHRDPTAVAALSATVGATQNRMQLTWRDFLDSTELPTESDRHDVEKLGLDAWREARAYARYRRHRHGRAA
;
A
#
# COMPACT_ATOMS: atom_id res chain seq x y z
N MET A 1 -32.21 5.28 29.29
CA MET A 1 -31.36 4.12 29.61
C MET A 1 -30.61 3.71 28.36
N ALA A 2 -29.28 3.85 28.35
CA ALA A 2 -28.45 3.57 27.18
C ALA A 2 -28.22 2.05 27.04
N ARG A 3 -28.52 1.50 25.86
CA ARG A 3 -28.21 0.09 25.53
C ARG A 3 -26.69 -0.08 25.45
N PRO A 4 -26.09 -1.09 26.11
CA PRO A 4 -24.67 -1.38 25.94
C PRO A 4 -24.42 -1.89 24.52
N ARG A 5 -23.53 -1.22 23.78
CA ARG A 5 -23.03 -1.70 22.49
C ARG A 5 -22.24 -2.99 22.71
N ARG A 6 -22.75 -4.11 22.20
CA ARG A 6 -22.03 -5.38 22.11
C ARG A 6 -20.86 -5.19 21.14
N VAL A 7 -19.65 -5.03 21.67
CA VAL A 7 -18.42 -5.10 20.86
C VAL A 7 -18.11 -6.58 20.69
N GLU A 8 -18.79 -7.23 19.75
CA GLU A 8 -18.40 -8.58 19.33
C GLU A 8 -17.17 -8.47 18.43
N GLY A 9 -16.00 -8.43 19.06
CA GLY A 9 -14.77 -8.80 18.37
C GLY A 9 -14.84 -10.27 18.02
N ARG A 10 -15.29 -10.60 16.80
CA ARG A 10 -15.17 -11.96 16.26
C ARG A 10 -13.71 -12.39 16.39
N ALA A 11 -13.47 -13.45 17.16
CA ALA A 11 -12.15 -14.06 17.30
C ALA A 11 -11.67 -14.46 15.89
N VAL A 12 -10.51 -13.93 15.50
CA VAL A 12 -9.87 -14.28 14.22
C VAL A 12 -9.39 -15.72 14.34
N THR A 13 -10.07 -16.63 13.64
CA THR A 13 -9.66 -18.03 13.58
C THR A 13 -8.46 -18.19 12.64
N THR A 14 -7.72 -19.30 12.72
CA THR A 14 -6.61 -19.59 11.78
C THR A 14 -7.07 -19.58 10.32
N ALA A 15 -8.33 -19.91 10.05
CA ALA A 15 -8.95 -19.83 8.72
C ALA A 15 -9.14 -18.39 8.20
N ASP A 16 -9.08 -17.39 9.08
CA ASP A 16 -9.17 -15.97 8.72
C ASP A 16 -7.79 -15.34 8.44
N VAL A 17 -6.69 -16.08 8.61
CA VAL A 17 -5.33 -15.58 8.36
C VAL A 17 -5.06 -15.58 6.85
N SER A 18 -4.91 -14.39 6.27
CA SER A 18 -4.63 -14.23 4.84
C SER A 18 -3.13 -14.30 4.53
N LEU A 19 -2.28 -13.98 5.50
CA LEU A 19 -0.83 -13.90 5.31
C LEU A 19 -0.06 -14.15 6.61
N ILE A 20 0.96 -15.00 6.52
CA ILE A 20 1.93 -15.24 7.58
C ILE A 20 3.25 -14.57 7.18
N VAL A 21 3.74 -13.67 8.03
CA VAL A 21 5.05 -13.04 7.92
C VAL A 21 6.00 -13.80 8.85
N PRO A 22 7.16 -14.30 8.38
CA PRO A 22 8.10 -15.00 9.24
C PRO A 22 8.68 -14.08 10.32
N ALA A 23 9.33 -14.63 11.34
CA ALA A 23 9.95 -13.82 12.40
C ALA A 23 11.16 -13.01 11.89
N THR A 24 11.86 -13.53 10.89
CA THR A 24 13.05 -12.93 10.28
C THR A 24 12.96 -12.99 8.75
N CYS A 25 13.55 -12.01 8.06
CA CYS A 25 13.70 -12.09 6.61
C CYS A 25 14.96 -12.87 6.22
N LEU A 26 15.12 -13.13 4.92
CA LEU A 26 16.29 -13.83 4.37
C LEU A 26 17.64 -13.15 4.66
N ARG A 27 17.63 -11.84 4.96
CA ARG A 27 18.83 -11.08 5.35
C ARG A 27 18.99 -10.92 6.88
N GLY A 28 18.20 -11.65 7.68
CA GLY A 28 18.32 -11.67 9.14
C GLY A 28 17.62 -10.54 9.89
N HIS A 29 16.93 -9.61 9.22
CA HIS A 29 16.18 -8.55 9.91
C HIS A 29 14.94 -9.11 10.62
N VAL A 30 14.72 -8.67 11.87
CA VAL A 30 13.50 -8.98 12.63
C VAL A 30 12.28 -8.34 11.96
N LEU A 31 11.25 -9.14 11.72
CA LEU A 31 10.02 -8.74 11.07
C LEU A 31 8.92 -8.52 12.10
N GLU A 32 8.54 -7.26 12.22
CA GLU A 32 7.49 -6.74 13.07
C GLU A 32 6.61 -5.80 12.25
N PRO A 33 5.42 -5.41 12.77
CA PRO A 33 4.52 -4.47 12.09
C PRO A 33 5.16 -3.17 11.57
N ARG A 34 6.28 -2.73 12.16
CA ARG A 34 7.05 -1.55 11.73
C ARG A 34 8.07 -1.82 10.64
N THR A 35 8.65 -3.01 10.62
CA THR A 35 9.74 -3.37 9.69
C THR A 35 9.23 -4.10 8.45
N VAL A 36 7.90 -4.15 8.29
CA VAL A 36 7.23 -4.83 7.18
C VAL A 36 6.24 -3.92 6.48
N THR A 37 6.35 -3.90 5.17
CA THR A 37 5.32 -3.36 4.27
C THR A 37 4.57 -4.51 3.65
N LEU A 38 3.24 -4.41 3.65
CA LEU A 38 2.36 -5.40 3.07
C LEU A 38 1.88 -4.96 1.69
N ASP A 39 1.89 -5.93 0.77
CA ASP A 39 1.22 -5.81 -0.51
C ASP A 39 -0.26 -6.13 -0.30
N ILE A 40 -1.12 -5.13 -0.49
CA ILE A 40 -2.56 -5.22 -0.26
C ILE A 40 -3.29 -5.28 -1.60
N ARG A 41 -4.22 -6.22 -1.74
CA ARG A 41 -5.10 -6.36 -2.90
C ARG A 41 -6.56 -6.19 -2.51
N ILE A 42 -7.35 -5.60 -3.38
CA ILE A 42 -8.81 -5.61 -3.26
C ILE A 42 -9.31 -6.97 -3.75
N VAL A 43 -9.97 -7.71 -2.86
CA VAL A 43 -10.58 -9.01 -3.13
C VAL A 43 -12.09 -8.86 -3.04
N GLN A 44 -12.80 -9.39 -4.04
CA GLN A 44 -14.25 -9.46 -4.00
C GLN A 44 -14.67 -10.56 -3.01
N HIS A 45 -15.32 -10.17 -1.92
CA HIS A 45 -15.75 -11.10 -0.87
C HIS A 45 -17.16 -11.63 -1.15
N THR A 46 -18.03 -10.77 -1.66
CA THR A 46 -19.37 -11.13 -2.14
C THR A 46 -19.67 -10.36 -3.43
N ARG A 47 -20.82 -10.63 -4.06
CA ARG A 47 -21.26 -9.92 -5.27
C ARG A 47 -21.25 -8.38 -5.10
N THR A 48 -21.50 -7.88 -3.89
CA THR A 48 -21.59 -6.45 -3.58
C THR A 48 -20.49 -5.96 -2.62
N SER A 49 -19.73 -6.85 -1.99
CA SER A 49 -18.70 -6.50 -1.00
C SER A 49 -17.29 -6.69 -1.55
N ARG A 50 -16.47 -5.66 -1.39
CA ARG A 50 -15.03 -5.69 -1.62
C ARG A 50 -14.31 -5.54 -0.29
N ARG A 51 -13.27 -6.36 -0.06
CA ARG A 51 -12.40 -6.28 1.11
C ARG A 51 -10.95 -6.11 0.67
N LEU A 52 -10.12 -5.54 1.55
CA LEU A 52 -8.67 -5.54 1.37
C LEU A 52 -8.09 -6.83 1.94
N ASP A 53 -7.19 -7.50 1.24
CA ASP A 53 -6.42 -8.62 1.78
C ASP A 53 -4.93 -8.38 1.58
N ALA A 54 -4.14 -8.75 2.60
CA ALA A 54 -2.70 -8.79 2.47
C ALA A 54 -2.32 -10.05 1.70
N VAL A 55 -1.63 -9.88 0.58
CA VAL A 55 -1.25 -10.96 -0.34
C VAL A 55 0.25 -11.20 -0.40
N GLY A 56 1.04 -10.30 0.17
CA GLY A 56 2.49 -10.39 0.22
C GLY A 56 3.09 -9.40 1.22
N TRP A 57 4.39 -9.52 1.44
CA TRP A 57 5.13 -8.66 2.36
C TRP A 57 6.54 -8.38 1.84
N ARG A 58 7.11 -7.26 2.30
CA ARG A 58 8.49 -6.86 2.04
C ARG A 58 9.12 -6.34 3.32
N CYS A 59 10.39 -6.70 3.54
CA CYS A 59 11.18 -6.16 4.63
C CYS A 59 11.60 -4.73 4.31
N VAL A 60 11.14 -3.77 5.12
CA VAL A 60 11.44 -2.34 4.95
C VAL A 60 12.93 -2.07 5.12
N CYS A 61 13.61 -2.78 6.03
CA CYS A 61 15.06 -2.66 6.21
C CYS A 61 15.81 -3.05 4.93
N CYS A 62 15.44 -4.17 4.29
CA CYS A 62 16.05 -4.59 3.02
C CYS A 62 15.82 -3.55 1.91
N VAL A 63 14.57 -3.09 1.74
CA VAL A 63 14.23 -2.10 0.72
C VAL A 63 15.02 -0.81 0.94
N ARG A 64 15.09 -0.32 2.18
CA ARG A 64 15.84 0.91 2.50
C ARG A 64 17.33 0.73 2.30
N ALA A 65 17.87 -0.44 2.64
CA ALA A 65 19.27 -0.76 2.39
C ALA A 65 19.59 -0.74 0.90
N ASP A 66 18.77 -1.41 0.08
CA ASP A 66 18.95 -1.49 -1.37
C ASP A 66 18.87 -0.10 -2.01
N VAL A 67 17.91 0.73 -1.59
CA VAL A 67 17.76 2.11 -2.10
C VAL A 67 18.94 2.99 -1.68
N PHE A 68 19.40 2.89 -0.43
CA PHE A 68 20.55 3.67 0.04
C PHE A 68 21.83 3.29 -0.72
N THR A 69 22.09 2.00 -0.89
CA THR A 69 23.24 1.52 -1.65
C THR A 69 23.15 1.94 -3.11
N ALA A 70 21.97 1.86 -3.73
CA ALA A 70 21.78 2.32 -5.11
C ALA A 70 22.04 3.82 -5.28
N HIS A 71 21.75 4.63 -4.25
CA HIS A 71 21.94 6.09 -4.31
C HIS A 71 23.36 6.55 -3.97
N THR A 72 24.00 5.89 -2.99
CA THR A 72 25.29 6.34 -2.43
C THR A 72 26.49 5.50 -2.87
N GLY A 73 26.24 4.30 -3.41
CA GLY A 73 27.26 3.29 -3.67
C GLY A 73 27.82 2.62 -2.40
N GLN A 74 27.38 3.05 -1.21
CA GLN A 74 27.88 2.56 0.08
C GLN A 74 26.82 1.71 0.79
N PRO A 75 27.22 0.74 1.62
CA PRO A 75 26.27 -0.03 2.41
C PRO A 75 25.50 0.88 3.37
N ALA A 76 24.21 0.60 3.54
CA ALA A 76 23.35 1.33 4.47
C ALA A 76 23.85 1.23 5.92
N PRO A 77 24.05 2.36 6.62
CA PRO A 77 24.39 2.36 8.03
C PRO A 77 23.33 1.64 8.88
N ALA A 78 23.75 0.88 9.88
CA ALA A 78 22.84 0.16 10.77
C ALA A 78 21.83 1.10 11.44
N GLU A 79 22.24 2.34 11.73
CA GLU A 79 21.42 3.38 12.36
C GLU A 79 20.15 3.66 11.56
N ILE A 80 20.22 3.80 10.24
CA ILE A 80 19.05 4.10 9.40
C ILE A 80 18.12 2.90 9.22
N LEU A 81 18.60 1.69 9.52
CA LEU A 81 17.86 0.44 9.45
C LEU A 81 17.20 0.03 10.79
N ARG A 82 17.39 0.82 11.86
CA ARG A 82 16.76 0.58 13.15
C ARG A 82 15.24 0.64 13.07
N ALA A 83 14.57 -0.29 13.75
CA ALA A 83 13.10 -0.39 13.76
C ALA A 83 12.39 0.92 14.17
N ASP A 84 12.98 1.68 15.09
CA ASP A 84 12.46 2.95 15.59
C ASP A 84 12.37 4.05 14.52
N ASN A 85 13.11 3.90 13.42
CA ASN A 85 13.09 4.81 12.28
C ASN A 85 11.94 4.55 11.30
N PHE A 86 11.16 3.49 11.52
CA PHE A 86 10.02 3.15 10.68
C PHE A 86 8.71 3.34 11.43
N CYS A 87 7.68 3.74 10.68
CA CYS A 87 6.32 3.79 11.17
C CYS A 87 5.59 2.51 10.76
N ARG A 88 4.65 2.05 11.60
CA ARG A 88 3.72 1.00 11.18
C ARG A 88 2.98 1.44 9.94
N GLN A 89 2.78 0.52 9.01
CA GLN A 89 1.90 0.78 7.87
C GLN A 89 0.50 1.14 8.37
N GLN A 90 0.07 2.38 8.14
CA GLN A 90 -1.29 2.80 8.40
C GLN A 90 -2.15 2.44 7.20
N GLY A 91 -3.11 1.55 7.42
CA GLY A 91 -4.02 1.09 6.37
C GLY A 91 -5.08 2.13 6.02
N TRP A 92 -5.35 2.29 4.73
CA TRP A 92 -6.55 2.94 4.21
C TRP A 92 -7.81 2.37 4.89
N SER A 93 -8.49 3.23 5.65
CA SER A 93 -9.69 2.95 6.46
C SER A 93 -9.54 1.82 7.50
N SER A 94 -9.74 2.18 8.76
CA SER A 94 -9.82 1.27 9.90
C SER A 94 -10.89 0.18 9.77
N SER A 95 -11.87 0.36 8.88
CA SER A 95 -13.02 -0.53 8.65
C SER A 95 -12.70 -1.81 7.88
N SER A 96 -11.58 -1.88 7.14
CA SER A 96 -11.25 -3.04 6.31
C SER A 96 -10.73 -4.26 7.08
N GLY A 97 -10.25 -4.06 8.32
CA GLY A 97 -9.83 -5.12 9.24
C GLY A 97 -8.69 -6.03 8.76
N TRP A 98 -8.01 -5.70 7.64
CA TRP A 98 -6.97 -6.55 7.05
C TRP A 98 -5.80 -6.80 8.00
N HIS A 99 -5.48 -5.82 8.86
CA HIS A 99 -4.39 -5.89 9.83
C HIS A 99 -4.59 -7.02 10.85
N LYS A 100 -5.83 -7.47 11.07
CA LYS A 100 -6.15 -8.58 11.98
C LYS A 100 -5.90 -9.96 11.34
N ARG A 101 -5.81 -10.01 10.00
CA ARG A 101 -5.63 -11.24 9.22
C ARG A 101 -4.18 -11.53 8.87
N VAL A 102 -3.26 -10.66 9.30
CA VAL A 102 -1.83 -10.86 9.14
C VAL A 102 -1.26 -11.37 10.44
N ARG A 103 -0.48 -12.44 10.37
CA ARG A 103 0.22 -13.01 11.53
C ARG A 103 1.72 -12.89 11.36
N PHE A 104 2.39 -12.31 12.34
CA PHE A 104 3.85 -12.31 12.39
C PHE A 104 4.38 -13.44 13.25
N GLY A 105 5.39 -14.13 12.76
CA GLY A 105 6.13 -15.16 13.50
C GLY A 105 6.93 -14.61 14.69
N SER A 106 7.19 -13.29 14.74
CA SER A 106 7.78 -12.62 15.90
C SER A 106 6.84 -12.52 17.09
N GLY A 107 5.56 -12.88 16.93
CA GLY A 107 4.52 -12.75 17.95
C GLY A 107 3.88 -11.36 18.01
N ARG A 108 4.59 -10.32 17.55
CA ARG A 108 4.11 -8.93 17.50
C ARG A 108 3.10 -8.72 16.36
N GLN A 109 1.93 -8.17 16.64
CA GLN A 109 0.86 -7.96 15.67
C GLN A 109 0.58 -6.46 15.44
N PHE A 110 -0.04 -6.13 14.30
CA PHE A 110 -0.44 -4.74 14.01
C PHE A 110 -1.39 -4.15 15.05
N THR A 111 -2.19 -5.01 15.70
CA THR A 111 -3.15 -4.64 16.74
C THR A 111 -2.51 -4.35 18.09
N ASP A 112 -1.27 -4.75 18.30
CA ASP A 112 -0.60 -4.57 19.59
C ASP A 112 -0.33 -3.08 19.83
N ARG A 113 -0.19 -2.68 21.09
CA ARG A 113 0.19 -1.31 21.42
C ARG A 113 1.52 -0.97 20.75
N ASP A 114 1.62 0.27 20.27
CA ASP A 114 2.87 0.80 19.72
C ASP A 114 3.61 1.58 20.79
N ASP A 115 4.69 1.00 21.31
CA ASP A 115 5.43 1.56 22.45
C ASP A 115 6.36 2.71 22.05
N THR A 116 6.53 2.95 20.75
CA THR A 116 7.35 4.06 20.28
C THR A 116 6.63 5.38 20.53
N PRO A 117 7.29 6.36 21.16
CA PRO A 117 6.67 7.64 21.47
C PRO A 117 6.12 8.28 20.19
N ASP A 118 4.85 8.67 20.26
CA ASP A 118 4.16 9.33 19.16
C ASP A 118 4.94 10.60 18.80
N LYS A 119 5.58 10.62 17.61
CA LYS A 119 6.36 11.78 17.14
C LYS A 119 5.49 13.05 17.04
N LYS A 120 4.15 12.92 17.15
CA LYS A 120 3.21 14.04 17.25
C LYS A 120 3.22 14.78 18.60
N ARG A 121 3.88 14.27 19.65
CA ARG A 121 3.88 14.92 20.98
C ARG A 121 5.05 15.89 21.24
N ASN A 122 6.00 16.04 20.33
CA ASN A 122 7.12 16.99 20.51
C ASN A 122 7.01 18.17 19.55
N LYS A 123 6.12 19.12 19.90
CA LYS A 123 6.04 20.47 19.32
C LYS A 123 7.12 21.40 19.93
N SER A 124 8.34 20.89 20.07
CA SER A 124 9.51 21.64 20.55
C SER A 124 10.74 21.14 19.81
N MET A 125 10.95 21.66 18.59
CA MET A 125 12.18 21.47 17.85
C MET A 125 13.32 22.28 18.51
N PRO A 126 14.45 21.66 18.91
CA PRO A 126 15.72 22.34 18.76
C PRO A 126 16.05 22.39 17.27
N HIS A 127 16.38 23.59 16.79
CA HIS A 127 16.70 23.94 15.42
C HIS A 127 17.68 22.91 14.82
N ARG A 128 17.21 22.10 13.86
CA ARG A 128 18.08 21.32 12.98
C ARG A 128 18.31 22.08 11.69
N ASP A 129 19.54 21.98 11.21
CA ASP A 129 20.12 22.64 10.06
C ASP A 129 19.22 22.54 8.80
N PRO A 130 18.81 23.67 8.20
CA PRO A 130 17.89 23.71 7.05
C PRO A 130 18.44 22.99 5.81
N THR A 131 19.77 22.80 5.73
CA THR A 131 20.43 22.16 4.59
C THR A 131 20.13 20.65 4.51
N ALA A 132 19.94 19.98 5.66
CA ALA A 132 19.60 18.56 5.72
C ALA A 132 18.12 18.28 5.37
N VAL A 133 17.23 19.25 5.63
CA VAL A 133 15.78 19.13 5.36
C VAL A 133 15.48 19.35 3.87
N ALA A 134 16.24 20.22 3.18
CA ALA A 134 16.12 20.42 1.74
C ALA A 134 16.53 19.16 0.93
N ALA A 135 17.60 18.47 1.34
CA ALA A 135 18.06 17.24 0.69
C ALA A 135 17.07 16.06 0.86
N LEU A 136 16.41 15.96 2.02
CA LEU A 136 15.40 14.93 2.32
C LEU A 136 14.02 15.24 1.71
N SER A 137 13.64 16.52 1.62
CA SER A 137 12.38 16.92 0.98
C SER A 137 12.45 16.82 -0.54
N ALA A 138 13.63 17.02 -1.15
CA ALA A 138 13.84 16.79 -2.57
C ALA A 138 13.78 15.28 -2.94
N THR A 139 14.17 14.37 -2.04
CA THR A 139 14.12 12.91 -2.31
C THR A 139 12.73 12.29 -2.11
N VAL A 140 11.91 12.81 -1.20
CA VAL A 140 10.51 12.35 -1.03
C VAL A 140 9.59 12.94 -2.12
N GLY A 141 9.89 14.13 -2.64
CA GLY A 141 9.21 14.69 -3.81
C GLY A 141 9.55 13.99 -5.14
N ALA A 142 10.73 13.37 -5.25
CA ALA A 142 11.19 12.76 -6.51
C ALA A 142 10.66 11.34 -6.77
N THR A 143 10.14 10.61 -5.76
CA THR A 143 9.53 9.28 -5.96
C THR A 143 8.00 9.27 -5.98
N GLN A 144 7.36 10.42 -5.77
CA GLN A 144 5.90 10.56 -5.92
C GLN A 144 5.47 11.31 -7.19
N ASN A 145 6.40 11.63 -8.10
CA ASN A 145 6.08 12.15 -9.43
C ASN A 145 6.08 11.07 -10.51
N ARG A 146 5.71 9.83 -10.16
CA ARG A 146 5.17 8.93 -11.18
C ARG A 146 3.76 9.43 -11.44
N MET A 147 3.56 10.25 -12.48
CA MET A 147 2.22 10.67 -12.93
C MET A 147 1.32 9.44 -12.82
N GLN A 148 0.35 9.47 -11.91
CA GLN A 148 -0.58 8.37 -11.77
C GLN A 148 -1.41 8.39 -13.03
N LEU A 149 -0.98 7.64 -14.04
CA LEU A 149 -1.77 7.39 -15.23
C LEU A 149 -3.11 6.85 -14.74
N THR A 150 -4.15 7.64 -14.96
CA THR A 150 -5.54 7.29 -14.75
C THR A 150 -6.07 6.73 -16.07
N TRP A 151 -7.24 6.09 -16.03
CA TRP A 151 -7.85 5.61 -17.26
C TRP A 151 -8.23 6.75 -18.22
N ARG A 152 -8.37 7.98 -17.71
CA ARG A 152 -8.67 9.16 -18.52
C ARG A 152 -7.53 9.54 -19.45
N ASP A 153 -6.30 9.19 -19.12
CA ASP A 153 -5.14 9.42 -19.97
C ASP A 153 -5.13 8.49 -21.22
N PHE A 154 -6.05 7.53 -21.28
CA PHE A 154 -6.27 6.63 -22.41
C PHE A 154 -7.55 6.96 -23.19
N LEU A 155 -8.21 8.08 -22.86
CA LEU A 155 -9.34 8.59 -23.63
C LEU A 155 -8.85 9.14 -24.95
N ASP A 156 -9.50 8.70 -26.02
CA ASP A 156 -9.32 9.26 -27.35
C ASP A 156 -10.68 9.76 -27.81
N SER A 157 -10.84 11.09 -27.81
CA SER A 157 -12.07 11.76 -28.23
C SER A 157 -12.28 11.72 -29.75
N THR A 158 -11.24 11.35 -30.50
CA THR A 158 -11.27 11.23 -31.96
C THR A 158 -11.51 9.80 -32.42
N GLU A 159 -11.52 8.84 -31.48
CA GLU A 159 -11.82 7.43 -31.78
C GLU A 159 -13.24 7.31 -32.34
N LEU A 160 -13.33 6.75 -33.54
CA LEU A 160 -14.58 6.48 -34.25
C LEU A 160 -14.93 4.98 -34.11
N PRO A 161 -16.19 4.66 -33.79
CA PRO A 161 -16.64 3.27 -33.73
C PRO A 161 -16.56 2.59 -35.08
N THR A 162 -16.17 1.32 -35.07
CA THR A 162 -16.25 0.45 -36.26
C THR A 162 -17.62 -0.22 -36.33
N GLU A 163 -17.90 -0.93 -37.43
CA GLU A 163 -19.17 -1.64 -37.60
C GLU A 163 -19.42 -2.71 -36.52
N SER A 164 -18.34 -3.32 -36.00
CA SER A 164 -18.43 -4.27 -34.88
C SER A 164 -18.74 -3.62 -33.53
N ASP A 165 -18.51 -2.32 -33.39
CA ASP A 165 -18.80 -1.55 -32.18
C ASP A 165 -20.24 -0.99 -32.17
N ARG A 166 -20.98 -1.14 -33.28
CA ARG A 166 -22.30 -0.50 -33.47
C ARG A 166 -23.30 -0.83 -32.37
N HIS A 167 -23.38 -2.11 -31.98
CA HIS A 167 -24.30 -2.55 -30.92
C HIS A 167 -23.94 -1.94 -29.55
N ASP A 168 -22.64 -1.83 -29.25
CA ASP A 168 -22.18 -1.27 -27.99
C ASP A 168 -22.39 0.25 -27.94
N VAL A 169 -22.23 0.94 -29.07
CA VAL A 169 -22.52 2.37 -29.19
C VAL A 169 -24.02 2.65 -29.10
N GLU A 170 -24.86 1.85 -29.76
CA GLU A 170 -26.33 1.97 -29.66
C GLU A 170 -26.81 1.77 -28.22
N LYS A 171 -26.14 0.90 -27.46
CA LYS A 171 -26.49 0.58 -26.08
C LYS A 171 -25.96 1.57 -25.03
N LEU A 172 -24.74 2.07 -25.22
CA LEU A 172 -24.03 2.86 -24.20
C LEU A 172 -24.03 4.37 -24.52
N GLY A 173 -24.17 4.73 -25.80
CA GLY A 173 -23.85 6.07 -26.29
C GLY A 173 -22.36 6.22 -26.59
N LEU A 174 -22.02 7.12 -27.52
CA LEU A 174 -20.68 7.29 -28.07
C LEU A 174 -19.62 7.61 -26.99
N ASP A 175 -19.95 8.50 -26.06
CA ASP A 175 -19.00 8.93 -25.02
C ASP A 175 -18.74 7.83 -23.99
N ALA A 176 -19.77 7.10 -23.57
CA ALA A 176 -19.61 5.99 -22.63
C ALA A 176 -18.89 4.80 -23.29
N TRP A 177 -19.08 4.57 -24.59
CA TRP A 177 -18.30 3.59 -25.35
C TRP A 177 -16.81 3.96 -25.38
N ARG A 178 -16.47 5.25 -25.62
CA ARG A 178 -15.09 5.74 -25.57
C ARG A 178 -14.46 5.59 -24.18
N GLU A 179 -15.20 5.91 -23.12
CA GLU A 179 -14.74 5.70 -21.73
C GLU A 179 -14.49 4.22 -21.42
N ALA A 180 -15.37 3.32 -21.88
CA ALA A 180 -15.20 1.89 -21.70
C ALA A 180 -13.95 1.35 -22.40
N ARG A 181 -13.66 1.82 -23.62
CA ARG A 181 -12.44 1.45 -24.36
C ARG A 181 -11.18 2.04 -23.71
N ALA A 182 -11.22 3.29 -23.27
CA ALA A 182 -10.13 3.91 -22.52
C ALA A 182 -9.81 3.13 -21.24
N TYR A 183 -10.84 2.71 -20.50
CA TYR A 183 -10.68 1.87 -19.33
C TYR A 183 -10.10 0.48 -19.67
N ALA A 184 -10.50 -0.13 -20.78
CA ALA A 184 -9.94 -1.39 -21.24
C ALA A 184 -8.45 -1.26 -21.61
N ARG A 185 -8.05 -0.19 -22.32
CA ARG A 185 -6.65 0.13 -22.63
C ARG A 185 -5.82 0.34 -21.36
N TYR A 186 -6.34 1.16 -20.44
CA TYR A 186 -5.75 1.38 -19.13
C TYR A 186 -5.51 0.07 -18.36
N ARG A 187 -6.50 -0.82 -18.36
CA ARG A 187 -6.39 -2.12 -17.71
C ARG A 187 -5.31 -2.99 -18.37
N ARG A 188 -5.20 -3.00 -19.71
CA ARG A 188 -4.13 -3.71 -20.43
C ARG A 188 -2.76 -3.11 -20.11
N HIS A 189 -2.64 -1.78 -20.10
CA HIS A 189 -1.39 -1.09 -19.74
C HIS A 189 -0.95 -1.39 -18.31
N ARG A 190 -1.90 -1.44 -17.35
CA ARG A 190 -1.61 -1.68 -15.93
C ARG A 190 -1.33 -3.15 -15.59
N HIS A 191 -1.86 -4.10 -16.37
CA HIS A 191 -1.81 -5.53 -16.06
C HIS A 191 -1.10 -6.39 -17.13
N GLY A 192 -0.58 -5.77 -18.20
CA GLY A 192 0.04 -6.46 -19.33
C GLY A 192 1.53 -6.70 -19.18
N ARG A 193 1.91 -7.79 -18.52
CA ARG A 193 3.02 -8.67 -18.94
C ARG A 193 2.58 -10.11 -18.71
N ALA A 194 2.07 -10.74 -19.77
CA ALA A 194 2.21 -12.16 -20.09
C ALA A 194 1.32 -12.50 -21.31
N ALA A 195 1.91 -12.40 -22.49
CA ALA A 195 1.85 -13.31 -23.64
C ALA A 195 2.45 -12.56 -24.83
#